data_AF-M0KAH2-F1
#
_entry.id   AF-M0KAH2-F1
#
_cell.length_a   1.000
_cell.length_b   1.000
_cell.length_c   1.000
_cell.angle_alpha   90.00
_cell.angle_beta   90.00
_cell.angle_gamma   90.00
#
_symmetry.space_group_name_H-M   'P 1'
#
loop_
_entity.id
_entity.type
_entity.pdbx_description
1 polymer ?
#
loop_
_entity_poly.entity_id
_entity_poly.type
_entity_poly.pdbx_seq_one_letter_code
_entity_poly.pdbx_strand_id
1 'polypeptide(L)' 'MVRRTAARAAEATADDDFEKVSTHDLRRRFAQRLLVNEQMNPRVVMAVGGW' A
#
# COMPACT_ATOMS: atom_id res chain seq x y z
N MET A 1 -2.37 -12.69 3.24
CA MET A 1 -1.46 -11.88 4.08
C MET A 1 -2.10 -10.56 4.50
N VAL A 2 -2.52 -9.71 3.56
CA VAL A 2 -3.10 -8.37 3.83
C VAL A 2 -4.21 -8.39 4.88
N ARG A 3 -5.21 -9.27 4.77
CA ARG A 3 -6.31 -9.37 5.76
C ARG A 3 -5.85 -9.54 7.22
N ARG A 4 -4.82 -10.35 7.48
CA ARG A 4 -4.31 -10.57 8.86
C ARG A 4 -3.58 -9.33 9.37
N THR A 5 -2.82 -8.66 8.50
CA THR A 5 -2.13 -7.43 8.86
C THR A 5 -3.11 -6.27 9.07
N ALA A 6 -4.14 -6.18 8.22
CA ALA A 6 -5.25 -5.24 8.33
C ALA A 6 -5.99 -5.35 9.67
N ALA A 7 -6.40 -6.57 10.04
CA ALA A 7 -7.06 -6.81 11.33
C ALA A 7 -6.19 -6.39 12.53
N ARG A 8 -4.89 -6.72 12.49
CA ARG A 8 -3.95 -6.29 13.53
C ARG A 8 -3.74 -4.78 13.59
N ALA A 9 -3.75 -4.12 12.44
CA ALA A 9 -3.67 -2.67 12.39
C ALA A 9 -4.92 -2.04 13.01
N ALA A 10 -6.11 -2.54 12.67
CA ALA A 10 -7.38 -2.10 13.25
C ALA A 10 -7.38 -2.23 14.79
N GLU A 11 -6.98 -3.38 15.31
CA GLU A 11 -6.83 -3.62 16.75
C GLU A 11 -5.83 -2.66 17.40
N ALA A 12 -4.67 -2.43 16.77
CA ALA A 12 -3.60 -1.62 17.34
C ALA A 12 -3.88 -0.11 17.30
N THR A 13 -4.68 0.37 16.34
CA THR A 13 -4.99 1.80 16.17
C THR A 13 -6.39 2.18 16.60
N ALA A 14 -7.22 1.20 17.01
CA ALA A 14 -8.66 1.36 17.24
C ALA A 14 -9.39 1.98 16.03
N ASP A 15 -8.98 1.57 14.82
CA ASP A 15 -9.52 2.09 13.56
C ASP A 15 -9.92 0.93 12.63
N ASP A 16 -11.21 0.61 12.61
CA ASP A 16 -11.76 -0.49 11.84
C ASP A 16 -11.67 -0.26 10.31
N ASP A 17 -11.35 0.95 9.84
CA ASP A 17 -11.15 1.20 8.42
C ASP A 17 -9.94 0.42 7.86
N PHE A 18 -8.98 0.05 8.71
CA PHE A 18 -7.89 -0.83 8.29
C PHE A 18 -8.38 -2.19 7.78
N GLU A 19 -9.52 -2.70 8.24
CA GLU A 19 -10.08 -3.98 7.76
C GLU A 19 -10.50 -3.93 6.28
N LYS A 20 -10.82 -2.74 5.78
CA LYS A 20 -11.23 -2.51 4.39
C LYS A 20 -10.04 -2.46 3.43
N VAL A 21 -8.82 -2.36 3.94
CA VAL A 21 -7.60 -2.24 3.12
C VAL A 21 -7.38 -3.51 2.31
N SER A 22 -7.34 -3.35 0.99
CA SER A 22 -7.06 -4.44 0.05
C SER A 22 -5.62 -4.41 -0.45
N THR A 23 -5.18 -5.51 -1.07
CA THR A 23 -3.90 -5.55 -1.82
C THR A 23 -3.83 -4.48 -2.90
N HIS A 24 -4.96 -4.18 -3.54
CA HIS A 24 -5.03 -3.18 -4.59
C HIS A 24 -4.78 -1.77 -4.06
N ASP A 25 -5.29 -1.45 -2.87
CA ASP A 25 -5.08 -0.15 -2.23
C ASP A 25 -3.61 0.04 -1.85
N LEU A 26 -2.97 -1.02 -1.35
CA LEU A 26 -1.53 -1.01 -1.06
C LEU A 26 -0.70 -0.80 -2.33
N ARG A 27 -1.05 -1.45 -3.44
CA ARG A 27 -0.36 -1.26 -4.74
C ARG A 27 -0.53 0.18 -5.23
N ARG A 28 -1.74 0.74 -5.13
CA ARG A 28 -2.03 2.14 -5.50
C ARG A 28 -1.21 3.11 -4.64
N ARG A 29 -1.20 2.92 -3.33
CA ARG A 29 -0.47 3.79 -2.39
C ARG A 29 1.04 3.71 -2.59
N PHE A 30 1.58 2.52 -2.86
CA PHE A 30 2.98 2.33 -3.22
C PHE A 30 3.36 3.15 -4.46
N ALA A 31 2.62 3.00 -5.56
CA ALA A 31 2.90 3.74 -6.79
C ALA A 31 2.73 5.25 -6.61
N GLN A 32 1.66 5.69 -5.93
CA GLN A 32 1.44 7.11 -5.63
C GLN A 32 2.61 7.70 -4.82
N ARG A 33 3.05 7.02 -3.76
CA ARG A 33 4.18 7.51 -2.95
C ARG A 33 5.41 7.71 -3.82
N LEU A 34 5.83 6.69 -4.56
CA LEU A 34 7.10 6.74 -5.27
C LEU A 34 7.06 7.66 -6.49
N LEU A 35 5.96 7.66 -7.25
CA LEU A 35 5.88 8.44 -8.49
C LEU A 35 5.47 9.89 -8.25
N VAL A 36 4.57 10.15 -7.30
CA VAL A 36 4.02 11.49 -7.09
C VAL A 36 4.77 12.19 -5.97
N ASN A 37 4.89 11.56 -4.80
CA ASN A 37 5.46 12.25 -3.64
C ASN A 37 7.00 12.30 -3.74
N GLU A 38 7.63 11.19 -4.13
CA GLU A 38 9.09 11.07 -4.20
C GLU A 38 9.66 11.31 -5.61
N GLN A 39 8.80 11.46 -6.63
CA GLN A 39 9.18 11.72 -8.04
C GLN A 39 10.24 10.74 -8.60
N MET A 40 10.19 9.49 -8.17
CA MET A 40 11.13 8.46 -8.62
C MET A 40 10.94 8.13 -10.10
N ASN A 41 12.03 7.73 -10.75
CA ASN A 41 12.01 7.31 -12.15
C ASN A 41 10.95 6.19 -12.37
N PRO A 42 9.96 6.41 -13.25
CA PRO A 42 8.88 5.44 -13.48
C PRO A 42 9.37 4.05 -13.89
N ARG A 43 10.49 3.95 -14.60
CA ARG A 43 11.05 2.65 -15.00
C ARG A 43 11.52 1.81 -13.80
N VAL A 44 12.09 2.46 -12.79
CA VAL A 44 12.53 1.78 -11.55
C VAL A 44 11.32 1.31 -10.76
N VAL A 45 10.30 2.16 -10.62
CA VAL A 45 9.06 1.81 -9.91
C VAL A 45 8.36 0.64 -10.59
N MET A 46 8.29 0.63 -11.92
CA MET A 46 7.70 -0.47 -12.70
C MET A 46 8.45 -1.79 -12.48
N ALA A 47 9.78 -1.78 -12.57
CA ALA A 47 10.59 -2.97 -12.37
C ALA A 47 10.43 -3.55 -10.95
N VAL A 48 10.42 -2.70 -9.92
CA VAL A 48 10.32 -3.14 -8.52
C VAL A 48 8.93 -3.63 -8.15
N GLY A 49 7.87 -2.98 -8.64
CA GLY A 49 6.50 -3.40 -8.31
C GLY A 49 5.92 -4.45 -9.25
N GLY A 50 6.76 -5.07 -10.10
CA GLY A 50 6.39 -6.23 -10.93
C GLY A 50 5.41 -5.88 -12.04
N TRP A 51 5.65 -4.77 -12.73
CA TRP A 51 4.96 -4.39 -13.96
C TRP A 51 5.80 -4.75 -15.20
#